data_AF-A0A1F9D2A1-F1
#
_entry.id   AF-A0A1F9D2A1-F1
#
_cell.length_a   1.000
_cell.length_b   1.000
_cell.length_c   1.000
_cell.angle_alpha   90.00
_cell.angle_beta   90.00
_cell.angle_gamma   90.00
#
_symmetry.space_group_name_H-M   'P 1'
#
loop_
_entity.id
_entity.type
_entity.pdbx_description
1 polymer ?
#
loop_
_entity_poly.entity_id
_entity_poly.type
_entity_poly.pdbx_seq_one_letter_code
_entity_poly.pdbx_strand_id
1 'polypeptide(L)'
;MGKYLLLWEIDSTKIPVSPKERGAGWNALMEMVKQDIKKGLIKDWGAIVGELSGYAVEEGSELEVMNAVQQYTPFVHFEVHPIASISQVDEMIKALTK
;
A
#
# COMPACT_ATOMS: atom_id res chain seq x y z
N MET A 1 -0.37 5.47 16.17
CA MET A 1 -0.48 4.30 15.27
C MET A 1 0.76 4.27 14.40
N GLY A 2 1.20 3.10 13.95
CA GLY A 2 2.32 3.00 13.03
C GLY A 2 1.93 3.59 11.68
N LYS A 3 2.91 4.13 10.96
CA LYS A 3 2.75 4.61 9.59
C LYS A 3 3.66 3.79 8.69
N TYR A 4 3.13 3.36 7.55
CA TYR A 4 3.83 2.43 6.67
C TYR A 4 3.78 2.94 5.24
N LEU A 5 4.93 2.87 4.56
CA LEU A 5 5.02 2.97 3.11
C LEU A 5 4.91 1.56 2.55
N LEU A 6 3.94 1.36 1.67
CA LEU A 6 3.75 0.14 0.92
C LEU A 6 4.11 0.41 -0.53
N LEU A 7 5.10 -0.28 -1.08
CA LEU A 7 5.33 -0.31 -2.52
C LEU A 7 4.63 -1.54 -3.07
N TRP A 8 3.71 -1.34 -4.00
CA TRP A 8 2.90 -2.41 -4.58
C TRP A 8 3.28 -2.65 -6.03
N GLU A 9 3.22 -3.90 -6.47
CA GLU A 9 3.44 -4.31 -7.86
C GLU A 9 2.49 -5.44 -8.23
N ILE A 10 1.79 -5.32 -9.37
CA ILE A 10 0.95 -6.41 -9.89
C ILE A 10 1.84 -7.52 -10.43
N ASP A 11 1.50 -8.77 -10.08
CA ASP A 11 2.10 -9.95 -10.70
C ASP A 11 1.75 -10.02 -12.19
N SER A 12 2.71 -9.64 -13.03
CA SER A 12 2.54 -9.62 -14.48
C SER A 12 2.20 -10.99 -15.09
N THR A 13 2.52 -12.10 -14.40
CA THR A 13 2.18 -13.46 -14.85
C THR A 13 0.70 -13.79 -14.70
N LYS A 14 -0.03 -12.97 -13.91
CA LYS A 14 -1.47 -13.13 -13.66
C LYS A 14 -2.34 -12.21 -14.52
N ILE A 15 -1.74 -11.35 -15.34
CA ILE A 15 -2.46 -10.36 -16.13
C ILE A 15 -3.10 -11.02 -17.36
N PRO A 16 -4.43 -10.94 -17.54
CA PRO A 16 -5.09 -11.48 -18.72
C PRO A 16 -4.63 -10.80 -20.03
N VAL A 17 -4.60 -11.55 -21.13
CA VAL A 17 -4.32 -10.98 -22.47
C VAL A 17 -5.52 -10.21 -23.04
N SER A 18 -6.75 -10.56 -22.60
CA SER A 18 -7.98 -9.88 -22.99
C SER A 18 -8.09 -8.51 -22.29
N PRO A 19 -8.21 -7.39 -23.03
CA PRO A 19 -8.41 -6.08 -22.42
C PRO A 19 -9.65 -6.01 -21.52
N LYS A 20 -10.72 -6.72 -21.89
CA LYS A 20 -11.96 -6.77 -21.11
C LYS A 20 -11.75 -7.47 -19.76
N GLU A 21 -11.03 -8.59 -19.76
CA GLU A 21 -10.71 -9.32 -18.53
C GLU A 21 -9.73 -8.55 -17.65
N ARG A 22 -8.70 -7.90 -18.24
CA ARG A 22 -7.82 -6.99 -17.49
C ARG A 22 -8.59 -5.87 -16.81
N GLY A 23 -9.50 -5.21 -17.54
CA GLY A 23 -10.32 -4.15 -17.00
C GLY A 23 -11.18 -4.61 -15.82
N ALA A 24 -11.76 -5.81 -15.90
CA ALA A 24 -12.52 -6.40 -14.80
C ALA A 24 -11.66 -6.69 -13.56
N GLY A 25 -10.46 -7.28 -13.76
CA GLY A 25 -9.53 -7.54 -12.66
C GLY A 25 -9.04 -6.25 -11.97
N TRP A 26 -8.66 -5.25 -12.77
CA TRP A 26 -8.28 -3.93 -12.25
C TRP A 26 -9.42 -3.26 -11.48
N ASN A 27 -10.65 -3.31 -11.99
CA ASN A 27 -11.81 -2.76 -11.27
C ASN A 27 -12.01 -3.45 -9.91
N ALA A 28 -11.88 -4.78 -9.84
CA ALA A 28 -12.00 -5.50 -8.58
C ALA A 28 -10.94 -5.07 -7.55
N LEU A 29 -9.67 -4.97 -7.97
CA LEU A 29 -8.59 -4.47 -7.11
C LEU A 29 -8.85 -3.02 -6.65
N MET A 30 -9.30 -2.15 -7.55
CA MET A 30 -9.58 -0.76 -7.22
C MET A 30 -10.77 -0.60 -6.26
N GLU A 31 -11.78 -1.47 -6.31
CA GLU A 31 -12.86 -1.46 -5.32
C GLU A 31 -12.35 -1.80 -3.91
N MET A 32 -11.38 -2.72 -3.79
CA MET A 32 -10.74 -3.02 -2.51
C MET A 32 -9.94 -1.82 -1.99
N VAL A 33 -9.12 -1.19 -2.84
CA VAL A 33 -8.37 0.03 -2.49
C VAL A 33 -9.31 1.14 -2.00
N LYS A 34 -10.42 1.39 -2.71
CA LYS A 34 -11.42 2.39 -2.31
C LYS A 34 -12.06 2.06 -0.97
N GLN A 35 -12.31 0.78 -0.68
CA GLN A 35 -12.85 0.36 0.61
C GLN A 35 -11.86 0.63 1.74
N ASP A 36 -10.58 0.38 1.54
CA ASP A 36 -9.56 0.60 2.57
C ASP A 36 -9.26 2.08 2.80
N ILE A 37 -9.34 2.92 1.74
CA ILE A 37 -9.37 4.39 1.88
C ILE A 37 -10.59 4.81 2.70
N LYS A 38 -11.78 4.27 2.42
CA LYS A 38 -13.02 4.62 3.14
C LYS A 38 -12.97 4.20 4.62
N LYS A 39 -12.35 3.07 4.94
CA LYS A 39 -12.09 2.63 6.34
C LYS A 39 -11.05 3.50 7.04
N GLY A 40 -10.32 4.33 6.29
CA GLY A 40 -9.26 5.19 6.80
C GLY A 40 -7.94 4.47 7.05
N LEU A 41 -7.77 3.25 6.53
CA LEU A 41 -6.50 2.51 6.61
C LEU A 41 -5.48 3.14 5.67
N ILE A 42 -5.84 3.25 4.38
CA ILE A 42 -5.02 3.92 3.36
C ILE A 42 -5.25 5.43 3.47
N LYS A 43 -4.17 6.17 3.71
CA LYS A 43 -4.14 7.64 3.80
C LYS A 43 -3.79 8.31 2.48
N ASP A 44 -2.96 7.64 1.68
CA ASP A 44 -2.60 8.07 0.33
C ASP A 44 -2.34 6.83 -0.54
N TRP A 45 -2.61 6.95 -1.83
CA TRP A 45 -2.41 5.88 -2.80
C TRP A 45 -2.11 6.46 -4.17
N GLY A 46 -1.10 5.92 -4.84
CA GLY A 46 -0.73 6.35 -6.18
C GLY A 46 -0.21 5.20 -7.03
N ALA A 47 -0.46 5.30 -8.34
CA ALA A 47 0.12 4.43 -9.35
C ALA A 47 1.23 5.18 -10.11
N ILE A 48 2.32 4.49 -10.42
CA ILE A 48 3.36 5.03 -11.29
C ILE A 48 2.87 4.92 -12.73
N VAL A 49 2.81 6.06 -13.42
CA VAL A 49 2.19 6.15 -14.74
C VAL A 49 2.99 5.32 -15.76
N GLY A 50 2.31 4.36 -16.39
CA GLY A 50 2.91 3.47 -17.38
C GLY A 50 3.51 2.19 -16.80
N GLU A 51 3.48 2.02 -15.48
CA GLU A 51 3.97 0.83 -14.79
C GLU A 51 2.82 0.00 -14.21
N LEU A 52 3.16 -1.19 -13.70
CA LEU A 52 2.26 -2.08 -12.98
C LEU A 52 2.46 -1.97 -11.47
N SER A 53 2.94 -0.82 -11.02
CA SER A 53 3.44 -0.58 -9.67
C SER A 53 3.02 0.79 -9.14
N GLY A 54 3.21 0.99 -7.84
CA GLY A 54 2.97 2.26 -7.20
C GLY A 54 3.23 2.22 -5.71
N TYR A 55 2.59 3.13 -4.99
CA TYR A 55 2.71 3.25 -3.56
C TYR A 55 1.36 3.36 -2.85
N ALA A 56 1.34 3.02 -1.58
CA ALA A 56 0.30 3.38 -0.64
C ALA A 56 0.93 3.80 0.69
N VAL A 57 0.25 4.68 1.42
CA VAL A 57 0.59 5.04 2.79
C VAL A 57 -0.53 4.55 3.69
N GLU A 58 -0.21 3.64 4.61
CA GLU A 58 -1.17 3.10 5.57
C GLU A 58 -0.87 3.56 7.00
N GLU A 59 -1.91 3.74 7.81
CA GLU A 59 -1.77 3.96 9.25
C GLU A 59 -2.57 2.92 10.03
N GLY A 60 -1.89 2.17 10.90
CA GLY A 60 -2.45 1.00 11.56
C GLY A 60 -1.49 0.36 12.56
N SER A 61 -1.95 -0.71 13.19
CA SER A 61 -1.09 -1.73 13.80
C SER A 61 -0.44 -2.62 12.72
N GLU A 62 0.65 -3.29 13.06
CA GLU A 62 1.31 -4.24 12.14
C GLU A 62 0.36 -5.33 11.67
N LEU A 63 -0.51 -5.84 12.55
CA LEU A 63 -1.50 -6.87 12.21
C LEU A 63 -2.57 -6.36 11.24
N GLU A 64 -3.04 -5.12 11.39
CA GLU A 64 -3.99 -4.52 10.44
C GLU A 64 -3.37 -4.41 9.05
N VAL A 65 -2.12 -3.93 8.95
CA VAL A 65 -1.37 -3.84 7.69
C VAL A 65 -1.14 -5.22 7.08
N MET A 66 -0.71 -6.20 7.88
CA MET A 66 -0.51 -7.58 7.42
C MET A 66 -1.80 -8.18 6.85
N ASN A 67 -2.94 -7.98 7.51
CA ASN A 67 -4.22 -8.46 7.01
C ASN A 67 -4.63 -7.73 5.72
N ALA A 68 -4.37 -6.43 5.65
CA ALA A 68 -4.70 -5.60 4.52
C ALA A 68 -3.86 -5.88 3.27
N VAL A 69 -2.61 -6.30 3.38
CA VAL A 69 -1.84 -6.72 2.18
C VAL A 69 -2.28 -8.10 1.69
N GLN A 70 -2.68 -9.00 2.59
CA GLN A 70 -3.00 -10.39 2.23
C GLN A 70 -4.27 -10.53 1.39
N GLN A 71 -5.24 -9.62 1.50
CA GLN A 71 -6.44 -9.66 0.65
C GLN A 71 -6.12 -9.53 -0.85
N TYR A 72 -4.98 -8.92 -1.21
CA TYR A 72 -4.58 -8.70 -2.61
C TYR A 72 -3.76 -9.86 -3.19
N THR A 73 -3.37 -10.84 -2.38
CA THR A 73 -2.70 -12.06 -2.84
C THR A 73 -3.69 -12.93 -3.64
N PRO A 74 -3.28 -13.54 -4.78
CA PRO A 74 -1.93 -13.64 -5.33
C PRO A 74 -1.63 -12.60 -6.43
N PHE A 75 -2.40 -11.52 -6.53
CA PHE A 75 -2.34 -10.61 -7.67
C PHE A 75 -1.36 -9.45 -7.49
N VAL A 76 -1.06 -9.08 -6.25
CA VAL A 76 -0.21 -7.93 -5.93
C VAL A 76 0.86 -8.35 -4.92
N HIS A 77 2.11 -8.01 -5.22
CA HIS A 77 3.25 -8.12 -4.31
C HIS A 77 3.44 -6.79 -3.57
N PHE A 78 3.86 -6.87 -2.31
CA PHE A 78 4.09 -5.69 -1.47
C PHE A 78 5.47 -5.72 -0.82
N GLU A 79 6.16 -4.58 -0.87
CA GLU A 79 7.24 -4.23 0.05
C GLU A 79 6.70 -3.26 1.10
N VAL A 80 6.82 -3.61 2.38
CA VAL A 80 6.24 -2.84 3.48
C VAL A 80 7.35 -2.28 4.36
N HIS A 81 7.38 -0.96 4.51
CA HIS A 81 8.36 -0.24 5.31
C HIS A 81 7.68 0.60 6.40
N PRO A 82 7.97 0.39 7.69
CA PRO A 82 7.57 1.36 8.70
C PRO A 82 8.31 2.69 8.45
N ILE A 83 7.60 3.80 8.54
CA ILE A 83 8.15 5.14 8.32
C ILE A 83 7.95 6.03 9.55
N ALA A 84 8.94 6.87 9.82
CA ALA A 84 8.92 7.79 10.96
C ALA A 84 8.15 9.08 10.62
N SER A 85 7.39 9.59 11.59
CA SER A 85 6.84 10.94 11.55
C SER A 85 7.91 11.99 11.88
N ILE A 86 7.62 13.26 11.56
CA ILE A 86 8.45 14.40 12.01
C ILE A 86 8.65 14.38 13.53
N SER A 87 7.59 14.11 14.31
CA SER A 87 7.69 14.08 15.77
C SER A 87 8.63 12.98 16.29
N GLN A 88 8.66 11.81 15.64
CA GLN A 88 9.59 10.74 16.00
C GLN A 88 11.04 11.11 15.66
N VAL A 89 11.25 11.77 14.53
CA VAL A 89 12.57 12.29 14.15
C VAL A 89 13.02 13.39 15.14
N ASP A 90 12.12 14.29 15.56
CA ASP A 90 12.42 15.33 16.55
C ASP A 90 12.81 14.73 17.91
N GLU A 91 12.14 13.67 18.35
CA GLU A 91 12.50 12.95 19.58
C GLU A 91 13.90 12.32 19.49
N MET A 92 14.22 11.72 18.34
CA MET A 92 15.56 11.18 18.08
C MET A 92 16.62 12.30 18.12
N ILE A 93 16.37 13.44 17.48
CA ILE A 93 17.28 14.61 17.50
C ILE A 93 17.54 15.07 18.95
N LYS A 94 16.48 15.20 19.77
CA LYS A 94 16.61 15.59 21.18
C LYS A 94 17.47 14.61 21.98
N ALA A 95 17.46 13.32 21.63
CA ALA A 95 18.29 12.31 22.29
C ALA A 95 19.78 12.42 21.93
N LEU A 96 20.10 12.93 20.73
CA LEU A 96 21.48 13.16 20.29
C LEU A 96 22.12 14.40 20.95
N THR A 97 21.32 15.40 21.30
CA THR A 97 21.79 16.66 21.90
C THR A 97 21.80 16.65 23.43
N LYS A 98 21.80 15.45 24.04
CA LYS A 98 21.93 15.28 25.49
C LYS A 98 23.39 15.20 25.93
#